data_AF-A0A0A1XPB5-F1
#
_entry.id   AF-A0A0A1XPB5-F1
#
_cell.length_a   1.000
_cell.length_b   1.000
_cell.length_c   1.000
_cell.angle_alpha   90.00
_cell.angle_beta   90.00
_cell.angle_gamma   90.00
#
_symmetry.space_group_name_H-M   'P 1'
#
loop_
_entity.id
_entity.type
_entity.pdbx_description
1 polymer ?
#
loop_
_entity_poly.entity_id
_entity_poly.type
_entity_poly.pdbx_seq_one_letter_code
_entity_poly.pdbx_strand_id
1 'polypeptide(L)'
;SKVNIVTDEKWLTVEGADITKISKHEAQTWFCMRQLLFNQSLMASYELNEERRKHLSKCQGLLQETLLDQIPPLVELKQYLCNLGITSNPSETQKRKTNLVLEELPEIREKLIAEAERIGGFPVVAQKQEEIFLCTDKDKIFEIAKRLNTAYNTDLLAEIEEKTTETAQASNNVENESVNARKCGKCASNAVKKCANCKDIYYCSKKCQQEDWPQHKKNCIKV
;
A
#
# COMPACT_ATOMS: atom_id res chain seq x y z
N SER A 1 -9.84 -2.59 46.04
CA SER A 1 -9.01 -3.56 45.29
C SER A 1 -7.68 -2.92 44.98
N LYS A 2 -6.57 -3.64 45.10
CA LYS A 2 -5.23 -3.15 44.73
C LYS A 2 -4.90 -3.62 43.32
N VAL A 3 -4.38 -2.74 42.45
CA VAL A 3 -3.95 -3.09 41.09
C VAL A 3 -2.49 -2.66 40.94
N ASN A 4 -1.69 -3.50 40.27
CA ASN A 4 -0.30 -3.16 39.96
C ASN A 4 -0.25 -2.49 38.58
N ILE A 5 0.26 -1.26 38.53
CA ILE A 5 0.44 -0.50 37.29
C ILE A 5 1.94 -0.24 37.10
N VAL A 6 2.41 -0.30 35.85
CA VAL A 6 3.80 0.02 35.51
C VAL A 6 3.92 1.51 35.18
N THR A 7 4.71 2.21 35.97
CA THR A 7 5.05 3.63 35.76
C THR A 7 6.57 3.78 35.86
N ASP A 8 7.20 4.40 34.87
CA ASP A 8 8.66 4.62 34.80
C ASP A 8 9.49 3.36 35.09
N GLU A 9 9.17 2.27 34.36
CA GLU A 9 9.83 0.95 34.44
C GLU A 9 9.75 0.26 35.82
N LYS A 10 8.89 0.75 36.73
CA LYS A 10 8.68 0.16 38.05
C LYS A 10 7.22 -0.27 38.24
N TRP A 11 7.06 -1.44 38.87
CA TRP A 11 5.75 -1.92 39.30
C TRP A 11 5.34 -1.21 40.58
N LEU A 12 4.25 -0.44 40.52
CA LEU A 12 3.69 0.26 41.67
C LEU A 12 2.31 -0.33 41.98
N THR A 13 2.08 -0.66 43.25
CA THR A 13 0.75 -1.04 43.73
C THR A 13 -0.03 0.23 44.01
N VAL A 14 -1.10 0.44 43.26
CA VAL A 14 -1.93 1.65 43.33
C VAL A 14 -3.30 1.31 43.91
N GLU A 15 -3.84 2.24 44.71
CA GLU A 15 -5.11 2.10 45.42
C GLU A 15 -6.03 3.31 45.17
N GLY A 16 -7.34 3.07 45.17
CA GLY A 16 -8.34 4.15 45.06
C GLY A 16 -8.40 4.82 43.68
N ALA A 17 -8.44 6.16 43.66
CA ALA A 17 -8.62 6.96 42.45
C ALA A 17 -7.44 6.90 41.47
N ASP A 18 -6.27 6.43 41.90
CA ASP A 18 -5.11 6.27 41.03
C ASP A 18 -5.19 5.01 40.15
N ILE A 19 -6.11 4.09 40.44
CA ILE A 19 -6.34 2.89 39.61
C ILE A 19 -6.93 3.25 38.25
N THR A 20 -7.70 4.35 38.18
CA THR A 20 -8.34 4.79 36.93
C THR A 20 -7.43 5.68 36.09
N LYS A 21 -6.25 6.07 36.59
CA LYS A 21 -5.29 6.86 35.82
C LYS A 21 -4.68 6.04 34.69
N ILE A 22 -4.69 6.60 33.49
CA ILE A 22 -4.08 5.95 32.32
C ILE A 22 -2.55 5.94 32.47
N SER A 23 -1.94 4.81 32.16
CA SER A 23 -0.48 4.71 32.11
C SER A 23 0.09 5.43 30.88
N LYS A 24 1.31 5.97 30.99
CA LYS A 24 1.98 6.65 29.87
C LYS A 24 2.08 5.76 28.62
N HIS A 25 2.40 4.48 28.81
CA HIS A 25 2.55 3.51 27.72
C HIS A 25 1.21 3.27 27.00
N GLU A 26 0.13 3.11 27.76
CA GLU A 26 -1.22 2.96 27.21
C GLU A 26 -1.62 4.19 26.40
N ALA A 27 -1.40 5.40 26.94
CA ALA A 27 -1.67 6.64 26.22
C ALA A 27 -0.89 6.72 24.89
N GLN A 28 0.39 6.35 24.90
CA GLN A 28 1.23 6.33 23.70
C GLN A 28 0.73 5.32 22.65
N THR A 29 0.27 4.14 23.07
CA THR A 29 -0.33 3.16 22.15
C THR A 29 -1.56 3.74 21.45
N TRP A 30 -2.42 4.43 22.20
CA TRP A 30 -3.61 5.07 21.62
C TRP A 30 -3.27 6.22 20.66
N PHE A 31 -2.29 7.05 21.01
CA PHE A 31 -1.82 8.10 20.10
C PHE A 31 -1.20 7.54 18.83
N CYS A 32 -0.42 6.47 18.92
CA CYS A 32 0.14 5.80 17.75
C CYS A 32 -0.97 5.28 16.84
N MET A 33 -1.98 4.59 17.40
CA MET A 33 -3.13 4.11 16.65
C MET A 33 -3.90 5.25 15.96
N ARG A 34 -4.15 6.35 16.68
CA ARG A 34 -4.78 7.55 16.12
C ARG A 34 -3.95 8.10 14.96
N GLN A 35 -2.64 8.27 15.14
CA GLN A 35 -1.78 8.85 14.12
C GLN A 35 -1.72 8.01 12.85
N LEU A 36 -1.70 6.68 12.98
CA LEU A 36 -1.72 5.77 11.84
C LEU A 36 -3.05 5.86 11.06
N LEU A 37 -4.19 5.79 11.76
CA LEU A 37 -5.51 5.74 11.12
C LEU A 37 -5.94 7.08 10.52
N PHE A 38 -5.43 8.20 11.03
CA PHE A 38 -5.75 9.53 10.52
C PHE A 38 -4.72 10.05 9.50
N ASN A 39 -3.71 9.24 9.16
CA ASN A 39 -2.76 9.57 8.11
C ASN A 39 -3.33 9.15 6.74
N GLN A 40 -3.87 10.11 6.00
CA GLN A 40 -4.51 9.85 4.72
C GLN A 40 -3.58 9.20 3.68
N SER A 41 -2.30 9.58 3.66
CA SER A 41 -1.31 9.01 2.73
C SER A 41 -1.04 7.54 3.04
N LEU A 42 -0.92 7.18 4.32
CA LEU A 42 -0.75 5.80 4.75
C LEU A 42 -2.00 4.97 4.44
N MET A 43 -3.18 5.50 4.74
CA MET A 43 -4.45 4.81 4.51
C MET A 43 -4.79 4.62 3.03
N ALA A 44 -4.25 5.47 2.14
CA ALA A 44 -4.36 5.27 0.69
C ALA A 44 -3.55 4.06 0.19
N SER A 45 -2.37 3.83 0.77
CA SER A 45 -1.51 2.70 0.43
C SER A 45 -1.82 1.42 1.22
N TYR A 46 -2.42 1.56 2.42
CA TYR A 46 -2.70 0.46 3.34
C TYR A 46 -4.21 0.26 3.50
N GLU A 47 -4.80 -0.48 2.56
CA GLU A 47 -6.24 -0.75 2.57
C GLU A 47 -6.66 -1.44 3.88
N LEU A 48 -7.74 -0.94 4.50
CA LEU A 48 -8.42 -1.67 5.56
C LEU A 48 -9.15 -2.85 4.94
N ASN A 49 -8.74 -4.07 5.26
CA ASN A 49 -9.48 -5.27 4.90
C ASN A 49 -10.45 -5.68 6.04
N GLU A 50 -11.28 -6.69 5.80
CA GLU A 50 -12.30 -7.15 6.77
C GLU A 50 -11.67 -7.58 8.10
N GLU A 51 -10.57 -8.32 8.04
CA GLU A 51 -9.88 -8.78 9.25
C GLU A 51 -9.31 -7.62 10.07
N ARG A 52 -8.67 -6.64 9.42
CA ARG A 52 -8.17 -5.43 10.10
C ARG A 52 -9.31 -4.64 10.73
N ARG A 53 -10.41 -4.43 10.01
CA ARG A 53 -11.62 -3.79 10.56
C ARG A 53 -12.14 -4.52 11.79
N LYS A 54 -12.26 -5.85 11.73
CA LYS A 54 -12.70 -6.67 12.86
C LYS A 54 -11.81 -6.50 14.09
N HIS A 55 -10.49 -6.42 13.91
CA HIS A 55 -9.56 -6.14 15.01
C HIS A 55 -9.72 -4.71 15.55
N LEU A 56 -9.85 -3.72 14.66
CA LEU A 56 -10.07 -2.31 15.03
C LEU A 56 -11.39 -2.12 15.80
N SER A 57 -12.45 -2.83 15.42
CA SER A 57 -13.74 -2.80 16.13
C SER A 57 -13.64 -3.36 17.55
N LYS A 58 -12.75 -4.33 17.82
CA LYS A 58 -12.51 -4.80 19.20
C LYS A 58 -11.89 -3.69 20.06
N CYS A 59 -11.01 -2.87 19.48
CA CYS A 59 -10.38 -1.74 20.18
C CYS A 59 -11.39 -0.66 20.58
N GLN A 60 -12.52 -0.52 19.85
CA GLN A 60 -13.59 0.41 20.21
C GLN A 60 -14.09 0.17 21.65
N GLY A 61 -14.21 -1.09 22.08
CA GLY A 61 -14.65 -1.44 23.44
C GLY A 61 -13.64 -1.12 24.53
N LEU A 62 -12.37 -0.89 24.18
CA LEU A 62 -11.31 -0.51 25.11
C LEU A 62 -11.25 1.00 25.35
N LEU A 63 -11.84 1.82 24.46
CA LEU A 63 -11.95 3.27 24.62
C LEU A 63 -13.11 3.62 25.58
N GLN A 64 -12.90 3.33 26.87
CA GLN A 64 -13.85 3.58 27.96
C GLN A 64 -14.01 5.09 28.25
N GLU A 65 -15.13 5.49 28.86
CA GLU A 65 -15.41 6.92 29.14
C GLU A 65 -14.35 7.57 30.03
N THR A 66 -13.89 6.87 31.07
CA THR A 66 -12.80 7.31 31.95
C THR A 66 -11.49 7.57 31.20
N LEU A 67 -11.25 6.85 30.09
CA LEU A 67 -10.08 7.02 29.25
C LEU A 67 -10.22 8.25 28.35
N LEU A 68 -11.42 8.48 27.81
CA LEU A 68 -11.73 9.62 26.97
C LEU A 68 -11.74 10.94 27.76
N ASP A 69 -12.19 10.90 29.02
CA ASP A 69 -12.16 12.06 29.92
C ASP A 69 -10.72 12.52 30.20
N GLN A 70 -9.79 11.57 30.34
CA GLN A 70 -8.38 11.85 30.56
C GLN A 70 -7.62 12.21 29.27
N ILE A 71 -8.05 11.71 28.10
CA ILE A 71 -7.44 12.01 26.80
C ILE A 71 -8.53 12.37 25.77
N PRO A 72 -9.07 13.60 25.82
CA PRO A 72 -10.13 14.05 24.92
C PRO A 72 -9.84 13.89 23.41
N PRO A 73 -8.58 14.02 22.92
CA PRO A 73 -8.27 13.77 21.50
C PRO A 73 -8.60 12.36 20.98
N LEU A 74 -8.82 11.38 21.86
CA LEU A 74 -9.21 10.01 21.48
C LEU A 74 -10.71 9.86 21.20
N VAL A 75 -11.52 10.90 21.47
CA VAL A 75 -12.96 10.89 21.14
C VAL A 75 -13.16 10.75 19.62
N GLU A 76 -12.37 11.47 18.82
CA GLU A 76 -12.40 11.36 17.36
C GLU A 76 -12.02 9.95 16.89
N LEU A 77 -11.04 9.33 17.54
CA LEU A 77 -10.65 7.95 17.26
C LEU A 77 -11.81 6.99 17.55
N LYS A 78 -12.51 7.13 18.69
CA LYS A 78 -13.67 6.29 19.01
C LYS A 78 -14.79 6.47 17.99
N GLN A 79 -15.10 7.71 17.60
CA GLN A 79 -16.10 8.00 16.57
C GLN A 79 -15.73 7.36 15.22
N TYR A 80 -14.47 7.48 14.81
CA TYR A 80 -13.96 6.86 13.60
C TYR A 80 -14.13 5.32 13.63
N LEU A 81 -13.76 4.67 14.73
CA LEU A 81 -13.91 3.22 14.90
C LEU A 81 -15.39 2.78 14.93
N CYS A 82 -16.29 3.56 15.55
CA CYS A 82 -17.73 3.31 15.50
C CYS A 82 -18.24 3.37 14.05
N ASN A 83 -17.84 4.39 13.31
CA ASN A 83 -18.27 4.60 11.92
C ASN A 83 -17.75 3.49 11.00
N LEU A 84 -16.53 2.99 11.22
CA LEU A 84 -15.97 1.86 10.48
C LEU A 84 -16.83 0.59 10.58
N GLY A 85 -17.55 0.38 11.69
CA GLY A 85 -18.45 -0.75 11.86
C GLY A 85 -19.80 -0.59 11.16
N ILE A 86 -20.19 0.64 10.82
CA ILE A 86 -21.49 0.99 10.23
C ILE A 86 -21.37 1.20 8.72
N THR A 87 -20.29 1.82 8.27
CA THR A 87 -20.04 2.04 6.84
C THR A 87 -19.53 0.77 6.20
N SER A 88 -20.37 0.12 5.40
CA SER A 88 -19.91 -0.87 4.43
C SER A 88 -18.82 -0.25 3.54
N ASN A 89 -17.74 -1.00 3.35
CA ASN A 89 -16.53 -0.69 2.60
C ASN A 89 -16.58 0.58 1.72
N PRO A 90 -15.86 1.67 2.05
CA PRO A 90 -15.51 2.68 1.05
C PRO A 90 -14.67 2.07 -0.09
N SER A 91 -14.08 0.89 0.11
CA SER A 91 -13.48 0.08 -0.95
C SER A 91 -14.46 -0.25 -2.08
N GLU A 92 -15.79 -0.34 -1.86
CA GLU A 92 -16.73 -0.52 -2.99
C GLU A 92 -16.97 0.78 -3.76
N THR A 93 -16.97 1.92 -3.09
CA THR A 93 -17.16 3.23 -3.73
C THR A 93 -15.90 3.71 -4.46
N GLN A 94 -14.70 3.31 -4.03
CA GLN A 94 -13.45 3.57 -4.76
C GLN A 94 -13.05 2.49 -5.78
N LYS A 95 -13.46 1.21 -5.61
CA LYS A 95 -13.25 0.16 -6.63
C LYS A 95 -13.95 0.44 -7.95
N ARG A 96 -14.98 1.30 -7.98
CA ARG A 96 -15.66 1.68 -9.24
C ARG A 96 -14.80 2.49 -10.21
N LYS A 97 -13.55 2.87 -9.89
CA LYS A 97 -12.66 3.58 -10.82
C LYS A 97 -11.37 2.86 -11.20
N THR A 98 -11.12 1.64 -10.76
CA THR A 98 -9.97 0.85 -11.23
C THR A 98 -10.42 -0.53 -11.68
N ASN A 99 -11.03 -0.61 -12.86
CA ASN A 99 -11.14 -1.85 -13.63
C ASN A 99 -9.75 -2.26 -14.17
N LEU A 100 -8.75 -2.34 -13.30
CA LEU A 100 -7.48 -3.00 -13.57
C LEU A 100 -7.49 -4.30 -12.79
N VAL A 101 -7.90 -5.36 -13.46
CA VAL A 101 -7.63 -6.73 -13.01
C VAL A 101 -6.16 -6.98 -13.35
N LEU A 102 -5.29 -6.72 -12.38
CA LEU A 102 -3.90 -7.15 -12.46
C LEU A 102 -3.87 -8.60 -11.96
N GLU A 103 -3.84 -9.55 -12.88
CA GLU A 103 -3.65 -10.96 -12.57
C GLU A 103 -2.15 -11.22 -12.45
N GLU A 104 -1.68 -11.58 -11.26
CA GLU A 104 -0.30 -12.03 -11.09
C GLU A 104 -0.17 -13.43 -11.70
N LEU A 105 0.38 -13.50 -12.91
CA LEU A 105 0.75 -14.77 -13.53
C LEU A 105 2.04 -15.28 -12.86
N PRO A 106 2.00 -16.41 -12.13
CA PRO A 106 3.16 -16.90 -11.41
C PRO A 106 4.08 -17.67 -12.38
N GLU A 107 4.51 -17.04 -13.47
CA GLU A 107 5.26 -17.68 -14.56
C GLU A 107 6.51 -18.41 -14.07
N ILE A 108 7.21 -17.82 -13.10
CA ILE A 108 8.41 -18.41 -12.50
C ILE A 108 8.02 -19.70 -11.77
N ARG A 109 6.94 -19.69 -10.99
CA ARG A 109 6.43 -20.87 -10.28
C ARG A 109 6.02 -21.96 -11.27
N GLU A 110 5.30 -21.61 -12.31
CA GLU A 110 4.85 -22.57 -13.34
C GLU A 110 6.03 -23.21 -14.06
N LYS A 111 7.03 -22.40 -14.45
CA LYS A 111 8.28 -22.90 -15.04
C LYS A 111 9.03 -23.83 -14.09
N LEU A 112 9.10 -23.49 -12.80
CA LEU A 112 9.74 -24.33 -11.78
C LEU A 112 8.99 -25.66 -11.56
N ILE A 113 7.66 -25.64 -11.57
CA ILE A 113 6.84 -26.85 -11.45
C ILE A 113 7.02 -27.74 -12.68
N ALA A 114 6.96 -27.18 -13.89
CA ALA A 114 7.17 -27.93 -15.13
C ALA A 114 8.59 -28.54 -15.21
N GLU A 115 9.59 -27.82 -14.72
CA GLU A 115 10.96 -28.34 -14.57
C GLU A 115 11.00 -29.51 -13.58
N ALA A 116 10.41 -29.32 -12.39
CA ALA A 116 10.34 -30.35 -11.36
C ALA A 116 9.66 -31.62 -11.86
N GLU A 117 8.56 -31.49 -12.60
CA GLU A 117 7.85 -32.62 -13.21
C GLU A 117 8.73 -33.37 -14.22
N ARG A 118 9.51 -32.65 -15.04
CA ARG A 118 10.40 -33.27 -16.04
C ARG A 118 11.50 -34.13 -15.43
N ILE A 119 12.02 -33.74 -14.26
CA ILE A 119 13.10 -34.46 -13.57
C ILE A 119 12.59 -35.61 -12.69
N GLY A 120 11.28 -35.92 -12.70
CA GLY A 120 10.68 -37.00 -11.91
C GLY A 120 9.81 -36.52 -10.74
N GLY A 121 9.45 -35.24 -10.72
CA GLY A 121 8.54 -34.64 -9.75
C GLY A 121 9.20 -34.28 -8.41
N PHE A 122 8.35 -33.80 -7.50
CA PHE A 122 8.75 -33.41 -6.13
C PHE A 122 9.51 -34.49 -5.33
N PRO A 123 9.27 -35.81 -5.49
CA PRO A 123 10.05 -36.82 -4.78
C PRO A 123 11.55 -36.77 -5.10
N VAL A 124 11.92 -36.56 -6.37
CA VAL A 124 13.33 -36.46 -6.79
C VAL A 124 13.96 -35.15 -6.28
N VAL A 125 13.18 -34.07 -6.27
CA VAL A 125 13.62 -32.79 -5.68
C VAL A 125 13.87 -32.94 -4.18
N ALA A 126 12.95 -33.59 -3.46
CA ALA A 126 13.08 -33.83 -2.02
C ALA A 126 14.31 -34.68 -1.69
N GLN A 127 14.58 -35.73 -2.47
CA GLN A 127 15.77 -36.56 -2.31
C GLN A 127 17.06 -35.76 -2.52
N LYS A 128 17.12 -34.89 -3.54
CA LYS A 128 18.27 -33.99 -3.76
C LYS A 128 18.44 -32.97 -2.63
N GLN A 129 17.35 -32.54 -2.02
CA GLN A 129 17.35 -31.59 -0.92
C GLN A 129 17.68 -32.23 0.44
N GLU A 130 17.55 -33.56 0.56
CA GLU A 130 17.90 -34.32 1.76
C GLU A 130 19.34 -34.05 2.21
N GLU A 131 20.28 -34.05 1.25
CA GLU A 131 21.70 -33.77 1.52
C GLU A 131 21.97 -32.35 2.04
N ILE A 132 21.05 -31.41 1.81
CA ILE A 132 21.17 -30.01 2.24
C ILE A 132 20.54 -29.82 3.61
N PHE A 133 19.34 -30.40 3.84
CA PHE A 133 18.56 -30.17 5.07
C PHE A 133 18.84 -31.18 6.18
N LEU A 134 19.22 -32.41 5.85
CA LEU A 134 19.54 -33.46 6.82
C LEU A 134 21.06 -33.64 7.02
N CYS A 135 21.88 -32.77 6.44
CA CYS A 135 23.32 -32.80 6.64
C CYS A 135 23.67 -32.57 8.11
N THR A 136 24.40 -33.50 8.73
CA THR A 136 24.89 -33.36 10.12
C THR A 136 26.32 -32.85 10.19
N ASP A 137 26.97 -32.66 9.05
CA ASP A 137 28.38 -32.23 8.94
C ASP A 137 28.50 -30.72 9.15
N LYS A 138 29.23 -30.32 10.20
CA LYS A 138 29.37 -28.93 10.63
C LYS A 138 30.01 -28.04 9.57
N ASP A 139 30.98 -28.55 8.83
CA ASP A 139 31.71 -27.75 7.83
C ASP A 139 30.82 -27.45 6.62
N LYS A 140 30.01 -28.42 6.19
CA LYS A 140 29.03 -28.23 5.11
C LYS A 140 27.89 -27.30 5.53
N ILE A 141 27.40 -27.44 6.76
CA ILE A 141 26.39 -26.52 7.32
C ILE A 141 26.94 -25.09 7.35
N PHE A 142 28.19 -24.90 7.77
CA PHE A 142 28.84 -23.60 7.80
C PHE A 142 28.96 -22.98 6.41
N GLU A 143 29.38 -23.76 5.40
CA GLU A 143 29.46 -23.29 4.02
C GLU A 143 28.08 -22.94 3.43
N ILE A 144 27.05 -23.74 3.72
CA ILE A 144 25.67 -23.44 3.32
C ILE A 144 25.20 -22.14 3.98
N ALA A 145 25.43 -21.98 5.29
CA ALA A 145 25.05 -20.78 6.04
C ALA A 145 25.77 -19.52 5.51
N LYS A 146 27.07 -19.64 5.17
CA LYS A 146 27.84 -18.57 4.55
C LYS A 146 27.27 -18.19 3.18
N ARG A 147 26.94 -19.17 2.35
CA ARG A 147 26.33 -18.94 1.03
C ARG A 147 24.97 -18.27 1.14
N LEU A 148 24.14 -18.68 2.10
CA LEU A 148 22.84 -18.05 2.36
C LEU A 148 23.02 -16.60 2.85
N ASN A 149 23.93 -16.37 3.79
CA ASN A 149 24.23 -15.02 4.28
C ASN A 149 24.67 -14.09 3.13
N THR A 150 25.53 -14.57 2.23
CA THR A 150 25.91 -13.81 1.04
C THR A 150 24.73 -13.54 0.09
N ALA A 151 23.86 -14.54 -0.13
CA ALA A 151 22.71 -14.40 -1.03
C ALA A 151 21.62 -13.46 -0.50
N TYR A 152 21.46 -13.38 0.82
CA TYR A 152 20.51 -12.51 1.51
C TYR A 152 21.20 -11.31 2.18
N ASN A 153 22.43 -10.97 1.80
CA ASN A 153 23.14 -9.86 2.40
C ASN A 153 22.35 -8.57 2.14
N THR A 154 22.02 -7.86 3.22
CA THR A 154 21.31 -6.58 3.21
C THR A 154 21.94 -5.57 2.26
N ASP A 155 23.27 -5.60 2.09
CA ASP A 155 23.98 -4.71 1.17
C ASP A 155 23.64 -5.00 -0.30
N LEU A 156 23.49 -6.27 -0.68
CA LEU A 156 23.10 -6.67 -2.03
C LEU A 156 21.62 -6.36 -2.29
N LEU A 157 20.76 -6.54 -1.28
CA LEU A 157 19.36 -6.17 -1.36
C LEU A 157 19.19 -4.65 -1.49
N ALA A 158 19.95 -3.87 -0.73
CA ALA A 158 19.99 -2.41 -0.84
C ALA A 158 20.47 -1.95 -2.21
N GLU A 159 21.50 -2.60 -2.78
CA GLU A 159 21.99 -2.29 -4.14
C GLU A 159 20.95 -2.61 -5.23
N ILE A 160 20.18 -3.69 -5.07
CA ILE A 160 19.06 -4.02 -5.98
C ILE A 160 17.93 -3.00 -5.82
N GLU A 161 17.57 -2.63 -4.60
CA GLU A 161 16.59 -1.58 -4.33
C GLU A 161 17.02 -0.24 -4.95
N GLU A 162 18.27 0.17 -4.76
CA GLU A 162 18.84 1.39 -5.34
C GLU A 162 18.72 1.35 -6.87
N LYS A 163 19.15 0.27 -7.52
CA LYS A 163 19.01 0.10 -8.99
C LYS A 163 17.55 0.11 -9.47
N THR A 164 16.62 -0.48 -8.71
CA THR A 164 15.19 -0.41 -9.07
C THR A 164 14.63 1.01 -8.91
N THR A 165 15.08 1.75 -7.89
CA THR A 165 14.71 3.16 -7.72
C THR A 165 15.36 4.05 -8.77
N GLU A 166 16.58 3.78 -9.22
CA GLU A 166 17.22 4.47 -10.35
C GLU A 166 16.47 4.22 -11.67
N THR A 167 15.99 2.99 -11.89
CA THR A 167 15.18 2.65 -13.07
C THR A 167 13.79 3.31 -13.00
N ALA A 168 13.23 3.45 -11.81
CA ALA A 168 12.00 4.21 -11.56
C ALA A 168 12.23 5.73 -11.61
N GLN A 169 13.41 6.24 -11.27
CA GLN A 169 13.78 7.66 -11.34
C GLN A 169 14.15 8.10 -12.76
N ALA A 170 14.67 7.21 -13.61
CA ALA A 170 14.75 7.42 -15.05
C ALA A 170 13.35 7.58 -15.70
N SER A 171 12.31 7.10 -15.03
CA SER A 171 10.90 7.33 -15.40
C SER A 171 10.26 8.56 -14.73
N ASN A 172 10.95 9.22 -13.79
CA ASN A 172 10.41 10.32 -12.97
C ASN A 172 11.16 11.66 -13.07
N ASN A 173 12.25 11.75 -13.84
CA ASN A 173 12.84 13.05 -14.24
C ASN A 173 12.20 13.60 -15.53
N VAL A 174 10.91 13.90 -15.45
CA VAL A 174 10.31 14.96 -16.27
C VAL A 174 9.54 15.88 -15.33
N GLU A 175 10.19 16.97 -14.93
CA GLU A 175 9.51 18.13 -14.39
C GLU A 175 8.48 18.64 -15.42
N ASN A 176 7.21 18.55 -15.05
CA ASN A 176 6.23 19.60 -15.23
C ASN A 176 6.04 20.22 -16.64
N GLU A 177 5.74 19.39 -17.63
CA GLU A 177 4.74 19.75 -18.64
C GLU A 177 3.70 18.63 -18.70
N SER A 178 2.45 18.97 -18.41
CA SER A 178 1.29 18.15 -18.74
C SER A 178 1.19 18.00 -20.26
N VAL A 179 2.05 17.17 -20.87
CA VAL A 179 1.76 16.56 -22.15
C VAL A 179 0.86 15.37 -21.86
N ASN A 180 -0.36 15.68 -21.43
CA ASN A 180 -1.48 14.92 -21.95
C ASN A 180 -1.26 14.95 -23.46
N ALA A 181 -0.91 13.82 -24.07
CA ALA A 181 -0.76 13.71 -25.51
C ALA A 181 -2.15 13.88 -26.13
N ARG A 182 -2.63 15.13 -26.15
CA ARG A 182 -3.91 15.52 -26.69
C ARG A 182 -3.79 15.24 -28.18
N LYS A 183 -4.58 14.31 -28.66
CA LYS A 183 -4.54 13.89 -30.05
C LYS A 183 -5.33 14.87 -30.90
N CYS A 184 -4.83 15.14 -32.10
CA CYS A 184 -5.52 15.95 -33.08
C CYS A 184 -6.85 15.27 -33.45
N GLY A 185 -7.97 16.00 -33.37
CA GLY A 185 -9.29 15.48 -33.74
C GLY A 185 -9.40 14.98 -35.18
N LYS A 186 -8.46 15.39 -36.06
CA LYS A 186 -8.42 14.97 -37.47
C LYS A 186 -7.43 13.84 -37.77
N CYS A 187 -6.17 14.01 -37.37
CA CYS A 187 -5.06 13.14 -37.80
C CYS A 187 -4.43 12.33 -36.66
N ALA A 188 -4.98 12.42 -35.44
CA ALA A 188 -4.52 11.74 -34.23
C ALA A 188 -3.08 12.02 -33.77
N SER A 189 -2.29 12.82 -34.51
CA SER A 189 -0.97 13.30 -34.09
C SER A 189 -1.06 14.23 -32.88
N ASN A 190 0.06 14.43 -32.17
CA ASN A 190 0.12 15.32 -31.01
C ASN A 190 -0.36 16.74 -31.37
N ALA A 191 -1.29 17.25 -30.56
CA ALA A 191 -1.99 18.50 -30.78
C ALA A 191 -1.73 19.49 -29.63
N VAL A 192 -1.26 20.67 -30.01
CA VAL A 192 -0.91 21.74 -29.07
C VAL A 192 -2.01 22.83 -29.04
N LYS A 193 -2.75 22.99 -30.14
CA LYS A 193 -3.73 24.08 -30.31
C LYS A 193 -5.13 23.58 -29.99
N LYS A 194 -5.92 24.33 -29.24
CA LYS A 194 -7.34 24.03 -28.96
C LYS A 194 -8.28 24.87 -29.82
N CYS A 195 -9.50 24.37 -30.05
CA CYS A 195 -10.54 25.15 -30.70
C CYS A 195 -10.82 26.42 -29.88
N ALA A 196 -10.78 27.58 -30.52
CA ALA A 196 -10.97 28.86 -29.84
C ALA A 196 -12.40 29.05 -29.30
N ASN A 197 -13.39 28.37 -29.88
CA ASN A 197 -14.80 28.53 -29.53
C ASN A 197 -15.22 27.60 -28.37
N CYS A 198 -14.97 26.30 -28.46
CA CYS A 198 -15.35 25.34 -27.42
C CYS A 198 -14.24 24.97 -26.43
N LYS A 199 -12.96 25.18 -26.78
CA LYS A 199 -11.79 24.78 -25.97
C LYS A 199 -11.69 23.27 -25.63
N ASP A 200 -12.62 22.43 -26.12
CA ASP A 200 -12.69 21.00 -25.85
C ASP A 200 -11.84 20.13 -26.78
N ILE A 201 -11.77 20.46 -28.08
CA ILE A 201 -11.02 19.67 -29.08
C ILE A 201 -9.68 20.33 -29.42
N TYR A 202 -8.66 19.50 -29.66
CA TYR A 202 -7.30 19.91 -29.98
C TYR A 202 -6.92 19.53 -31.41
N TYR A 203 -6.08 20.35 -32.04
CA TYR A 203 -5.56 20.18 -33.39
C TYR A 203 -4.04 20.43 -33.44
N CYS A 204 -3.34 19.67 -34.28
CA CYS A 204 -1.92 19.89 -34.53
C CYS A 204 -1.67 21.15 -35.38
N SER A 205 -2.61 21.52 -36.25
CA SER A 205 -2.50 22.67 -37.16
C SER A 205 -3.85 23.29 -37.48
N LYS A 206 -3.83 24.55 -37.97
CA LYS A 206 -5.04 25.24 -38.46
C LYS A 206 -5.66 24.53 -39.67
N LYS A 207 -4.83 23.87 -40.49
CA LYS A 207 -5.28 23.07 -41.62
C LYS A 207 -6.16 21.90 -41.16
N CYS A 208 -5.71 21.15 -40.15
CA CYS A 208 -6.50 20.06 -39.57
C CYS A 208 -7.81 20.55 -38.92
N GLN A 209 -7.80 21.74 -38.30
CA GLN A 209 -9.03 22.35 -37.77
C GLN A 209 -10.02 22.69 -38.89
N GLN A 210 -9.55 23.24 -40.02
CA GLN A 210 -10.41 23.59 -41.16
C GLN A 210 -10.99 22.36 -41.85
N GLU A 211 -10.20 21.30 -41.99
CA GLU A 211 -10.64 20.02 -42.59
C GLU A 211 -11.64 19.26 -41.70
N ASP A 212 -11.55 19.42 -40.37
CA ASP A 212 -12.49 18.83 -39.41
C ASP A 212 -13.74 19.71 -39.17
N TRP A 213 -13.68 21.00 -39.54
CA TRP A 213 -14.75 21.97 -39.28
C TRP A 213 -16.15 21.55 -39.74
N PRO A 214 -16.36 20.93 -40.93
CA PRO A 214 -17.70 20.49 -41.35
C PRO A 214 -18.35 19.50 -40.39
N GLN A 215 -17.56 18.68 -39.69
CA GLN A 215 -18.00 17.69 -38.71
C GLN A 215 -18.04 18.29 -37.30
N HIS A 216 -16.96 18.97 -36.89
CA HIS A 216 -16.87 19.59 -35.56
C HIS A 216 -17.94 20.66 -35.30
N LYS A 217 -18.29 21.49 -36.30
CA LYS A 217 -19.24 22.60 -36.12
C LYS A 217 -20.60 22.18 -35.58
N LYS A 218 -21.02 20.93 -35.80
CA LYS A 218 -22.30 20.38 -35.31
C LYS A 218 -22.30 20.20 -33.78
N ASN A 219 -21.13 19.97 -33.20
CA ASN A 219 -20.95 19.67 -31.78
C ASN A 219 -20.08 20.72 -31.07
N CYS A 220 -19.81 21.87 -31.71
CA CYS A 220 -18.98 22.94 -31.15
C CYS A 220 -19.82 23.85 -30.27
N ILE A 221 -19.83 23.59 -28.96
CA ILE A 221 -20.55 24.39 -27.96
C ILE A 221 -19.60 25.46 -27.41
N LYS A 222 -20.00 26.73 -27.45
CA LYS A 222 -19.18 27.83 -26.95
C LYS A 222 -19.11 27.78 -25.42
N VAL A 223 -17.89 27.87 -24.89
CA VAL A 223 -17.60 28.01 -23.45
C VAL A 223 -17.39 29.47 -23.10
#